data_AF-A0A5M8PGV1-F1
#
_entry.id   AF-A0A5M8PGV1-F1
#
_cell.length_a   1.000
_cell.length_b   1.000
_cell.length_c   1.000
_cell.angle_alpha   90.00
_cell.angle_beta   90.00
_cell.angle_gamma   90.00
#
_symmetry.space_group_name_H-M   'P 1'
#
loop_
_entity.id
_entity.type
_entity.pdbx_description
1 polymer ?
#
loop_
_entity_poly.entity_id
_entity_poly.type
_entity_poly.pdbx_seq_one_letter_code
_entity_poly.pdbx_strand_id
1 'polypeptide(L)'
;MLPIVTPIVLLTLVFALDIALSSPVHPCTPYAVKDSHVVPRKWTRVGPAPTDHRINLQIGLKQSQFDELERHLYVVSDPSHHRYGQHLTSAEVDE
;
A
#
# COMPACT_ATOMS: atom_id res chain seq x y z
N MET A 1 -54.84 19.65 -15.45
CA MET A 1 -53.68 18.89 -15.96
C MET A 1 -52.35 19.28 -15.31
N LEU A 2 -52.16 20.53 -14.84
CA LEU A 2 -50.91 21.00 -14.21
C LEU A 2 -50.53 20.47 -12.80
N PRO A 3 -51.45 20.13 -11.86
CA PRO A 3 -51.07 19.96 -10.45
C PRO A 3 -50.38 18.63 -10.14
N ILE A 4 -50.40 17.68 -11.07
CA ILE A 4 -49.81 16.33 -10.90
C ILE A 4 -48.38 16.28 -11.45
N VAL A 5 -48.02 17.18 -12.38
CA VAL A 5 -46.71 17.17 -13.04
C VAL A 5 -45.63 17.76 -12.13
N THR A 6 -45.96 18.77 -11.33
CA THR A 6 -45.04 19.40 -10.37
C THR A 6 -44.50 18.45 -9.29
N PRO A 7 -45.31 17.61 -8.60
CA PRO A 7 -44.76 16.67 -7.64
C PRO A 7 -43.91 15.58 -8.30
N ILE A 8 -44.19 15.20 -9.55
CA ILE A 8 -43.38 14.21 -10.30
C ILE A 8 -42.01 14.80 -10.65
N VAL A 9 -41.97 16.06 -11.09
CA VAL A 9 -40.70 16.76 -11.39
C VAL A 9 -39.88 16.97 -10.11
N LEU A 10 -40.53 17.32 -8.99
CA LEU A 10 -39.85 17.44 -7.70
C LEU A 10 -39.28 16.09 -7.23
N LEU A 11 -40.06 15.01 -7.35
CA LEU A 11 -39.64 13.67 -6.97
C LEU A 11 -38.44 13.19 -7.80
N THR A 12 -38.49 13.38 -9.12
CA THR A 12 -37.39 13.00 -10.01
C THR A 12 -36.12 13.82 -9.77
N LEU A 13 -36.25 15.10 -9.43
CA LEU A 13 -35.12 15.95 -9.06
C LEU A 13 -34.45 15.47 -7.76
N VAL A 14 -35.24 15.06 -6.76
CA VAL A 14 -34.71 14.49 -5.50
C VAL A 14 -33.96 13.19 -5.77
N PHE A 15 -34.55 12.25 -6.51
CA PHE A 15 -33.88 11.00 -6.85
C PHE A 15 -32.61 11.19 -7.68
N ALA A 16 -32.58 12.16 -8.60
CA ALA A 16 -31.40 12.46 -9.40
C ALA A 16 -30.26 13.03 -8.55
N LEU A 17 -30.58 13.85 -7.53
CA LEU A 17 -29.60 14.40 -6.61
C LEU A 17 -29.00 13.32 -5.71
N ASP A 18 -29.80 12.38 -5.21
CA ASP A 18 -29.33 11.25 -4.41
C ASP A 18 -28.33 10.35 -5.16
N ILE A 19 -28.56 10.10 -6.45
CA ILE A 19 -27.63 9.29 -7.27
C ILE A 19 -26.30 10.02 -7.45
N ALA A 20 -26.32 11.35 -7.66
CA ALA A 20 -25.13 12.17 -7.85
C ALA A 20 -24.28 12.30 -6.57
N LEU A 21 -24.90 12.23 -5.38
CA LEU A 21 -24.21 12.25 -4.09
C LEU A 21 -23.89 10.86 -3.52
N SER A 22 -24.31 9.79 -4.19
CA SER A 22 -23.98 8.44 -3.72
C SER A 22 -22.47 8.21 -3.71
N SER A 23 -21.94 7.80 -2.56
CA SER A 23 -20.54 7.40 -2.47
C SER A 23 -20.35 6.04 -3.14
N PRO A 24 -19.22 5.82 -3.84
CA PRO A 24 -18.93 4.52 -4.42
C PRO A 24 -18.91 3.47 -3.30
N VAL A 25 -19.68 2.40 -3.48
CA VAL A 25 -19.62 1.24 -2.59
C VAL A 25 -18.23 0.61 -2.73
N HIS A 26 -17.39 0.82 -1.73
CA HIS A 26 -16.10 0.14 -1.68
C HIS A 26 -16.35 -1.35 -1.42
N PRO A 27 -15.82 -2.26 -2.25
CA PRO A 27 -15.95 -3.68 -1.98
C PRO A 27 -15.34 -4.00 -0.60
N CYS A 28 -16.18 -4.51 0.30
CA CYS A 28 -15.76 -4.99 1.62
C CYS A 28 -14.97 -6.28 1.47
N THR A 29 -13.70 -6.19 1.07
CA THR A 29 -12.78 -7.32 1.15
C THR A 29 -12.32 -7.49 2.60
N PRO A 30 -12.17 -8.73 3.12
CA PRO A 30 -11.64 -8.96 4.46
C PRO A 30 -10.15 -8.60 4.59
N TYR A 31 -9.50 -8.20 3.51
CA TYR A 31 -8.08 -7.89 3.45
C TYR A 31 -7.82 -6.39 3.53
N ALA A 32 -6.82 -6.01 4.32
CA ALA A 32 -6.27 -4.66 4.30
C ALA A 32 -5.23 -4.56 3.18
N VAL A 33 -5.33 -3.51 2.36
CA VAL A 33 -4.32 -3.21 1.34
C VAL A 33 -3.11 -2.58 2.02
N LYS A 34 -1.96 -3.27 1.99
CA LYS A 34 -0.71 -2.75 2.55
C LYS A 34 -0.14 -1.62 1.70
N ASP A 35 -0.10 -1.80 0.38
CA ASP A 35 0.49 -0.85 -0.57
C ASP A 35 -0.14 -1.03 -1.95
N SER A 36 -0.16 0.05 -2.74
CA SER A 36 -0.65 0.07 -4.11
C SER A 36 0.22 0.99 -4.94
N HIS A 37 0.47 0.60 -6.19
CA HIS A 37 1.42 1.25 -7.07
C HIS A 37 0.80 1.50 -8.44
N VAL A 38 1.25 2.57 -9.10
CA VAL A 38 0.79 2.92 -10.45
C VAL A 38 1.35 1.90 -11.44
N VAL A 39 0.49 1.42 -12.35
CA VAL A 39 0.89 0.51 -13.42
C VAL A 39 1.89 1.21 -14.34
N PRO A 40 3.09 0.63 -14.59
CA PRO A 40 4.09 1.27 -15.44
C PRO A 40 3.58 1.48 -16.88
N ARG A 41 4.11 2.48 -17.59
CA ARG A 41 3.59 2.96 -18.90
C ARG A 41 3.44 1.92 -20.02
N LYS A 42 4.17 0.80 -19.95
CA LYS A 42 4.13 -0.29 -20.95
C LYS A 42 3.37 -1.53 -20.47
N TRP A 43 2.70 -1.43 -19.33
CA TRP A 43 1.93 -2.51 -18.73
C TRP A 43 0.45 -2.18 -18.82
N THR A 44 -0.36 -3.21 -18.99
CA THR A 44 -1.81 -3.08 -19.04
C THR A 44 -2.42 -4.23 -18.25
N ARG A 45 -3.49 -3.94 -17.51
CA ARG A 45 -4.21 -4.95 -16.74
C ARG A 45 -4.90 -5.92 -17.70
N VAL A 46 -4.50 -7.18 -17.66
CA VAL A 46 -5.10 -8.25 -18.48
C VAL A 46 -6.32 -8.90 -17.82
N GLY A 47 -6.34 -9.00 -16.50
CA GLY A 47 -7.40 -9.66 -15.76
C GLY A 47 -6.98 -10.08 -14.35
N PRO A 48 -7.85 -10.77 -13.60
CA PRO A 48 -7.49 -11.41 -12.34
C PRO A 48 -6.53 -12.59 -12.56
N ALA A 49 -5.67 -12.87 -11.58
CA ALA A 49 -4.84 -14.07 -11.59
C ALA A 49 -5.71 -15.34 -11.44
N PRO A 50 -5.32 -16.48 -12.04
CA PRO A 50 -5.99 -17.76 -11.81
C PRO A 50 -6.02 -18.13 -10.32
N THR A 51 -7.12 -18.73 -9.86
CA THR A 51 -7.35 -19.05 -8.44
C THR A 51 -6.36 -20.07 -7.88
N ASP A 52 -5.85 -20.95 -8.73
CA ASP A 52 -4.89 -22.00 -8.41
C ASP A 52 -3.42 -21.56 -8.57
N HIS A 53 -3.19 -20.30 -8.97
CA HIS A 53 -1.84 -19.80 -9.20
C HIS A 53 -1.06 -19.64 -7.89
N ARG A 54 0.08 -20.33 -7.78
CA ARG A 54 0.96 -20.24 -6.61
C ARG A 54 1.92 -19.07 -6.77
N ILE A 55 1.82 -18.10 -5.86
CA ILE A 55 2.76 -16.98 -5.75
C ILE A 55 3.82 -17.29 -4.69
N ASN A 56 5.09 -17.01 -4.99
CA ASN A 56 6.18 -17.09 -4.02
C ASN A 56 6.38 -15.70 -3.42
N LEU A 57 5.97 -15.53 -2.16
CA LEU A 57 6.08 -14.26 -1.44
C LEU A 57 7.29 -14.27 -0.51
N GLN A 58 8.09 -13.21 -0.57
CA GLN A 58 9.18 -12.96 0.38
C GLN A 58 8.74 -11.86 1.34
N ILE A 59 8.70 -12.17 2.64
CA ILE A 59 8.29 -11.24 3.69
C ILE A 59 9.51 -10.89 4.51
N GLY A 60 9.98 -9.65 4.39
CA GLY A 60 11.01 -9.10 5.27
C GLY A 60 10.44 -8.84 6.66
N LEU A 61 10.99 -9.50 7.68
CA LEU A 61 10.64 -9.26 9.07
C LEU A 61 11.45 -8.09 9.63
N LYS A 62 10.89 -7.39 10.62
CA LYS A 62 11.64 -6.37 11.36
C LYS A 62 12.77 -7.05 12.14
N GLN A 63 14.01 -6.70 11.86
CA GLN A 63 15.18 -7.17 12.60
C GLN A 63 15.27 -6.48 13.97
N SER A 64 15.74 -7.20 14.99
CA SER A 64 16.05 -6.65 16.30
C SER A 64 17.32 -5.79 16.26
N GLN A 65 17.47 -4.87 17.21
CA GLN A 65 18.73 -4.13 17.45
C GLN A 65 19.27 -3.34 16.24
N PHE A 66 18.41 -2.96 15.30
CA PHE A 66 18.82 -2.22 14.10
C PHE A 66 19.54 -0.90 14.45
N ASP A 67 19.11 -0.22 15.51
CA ASP A 67 19.73 1.04 15.97
C ASP A 67 21.20 0.83 16.38
N GLU A 68 21.52 -0.34 16.96
CA GLU A 68 22.89 -0.69 17.34
C GLU A 68 23.73 -1.04 16.11
N LEU A 69 23.17 -1.80 15.16
CA LEU A 69 23.83 -2.06 13.89
C LEU A 69 24.15 -0.77 13.13
N GLU A 70 23.20 0.17 13.09
CA GLU A 70 23.37 1.49 12.48
C GLU A 70 24.48 2.29 13.18
N ARG A 71 24.49 2.31 14.53
CA ARG A 71 25.55 2.95 15.31
C ARG A 71 26.93 2.39 14.97
N HIS A 72 27.05 1.06 14.92
CA HIS A 72 28.29 0.39 14.55
C HIS A 72 28.73 0.75 13.13
N LEU A 73 27.80 0.78 12.18
CA LEU A 73 28.06 1.13 10.79
C LEU A 73 28.63 2.56 10.65
N TYR A 74 28.10 3.54 11.38
CA TYR A 74 28.65 4.89 11.39
C TYR A 74 30.06 4.94 11.99
N VAL A 75 30.26 4.25 13.12
CA VAL A 75 31.54 4.23 13.83
C VAL A 75 32.69 3.65 12.99
N VAL A 76 32.41 2.61 12.19
CA VAL A 76 33.44 1.96 11.36
C VAL A 76 33.65 2.65 10.00
N SER A 77 32.74 3.56 9.64
CA SER A 77 32.80 4.32 8.38
C SER A 77 33.48 5.68 8.54
N ASP A 78 33.64 6.19 9.76
CA ASP A 78 34.32 7.46 10.02
C ASP A 78 35.85 7.28 9.95
N PRO A 79 36.55 7.91 8.99
CA PRO A 79 38.00 7.81 8.83
C PRO A 79 38.80 8.40 9.99
N SER A 80 38.19 9.27 10.81
CA SER A 80 38.82 9.85 12.00
C SER A 80 38.65 8.98 13.24
N HIS A 81 37.83 7.93 13.15
CA HIS A 81 37.52 7.06 14.27
C HIS A 81 38.50 5.89 14.36
N HIS A 82 38.92 5.53 15.58
CA HIS A 82 39.88 4.45 15.82
C HIS A 82 39.40 3.06 15.33
N ARG A 83 38.10 2.90 15.08
CA ARG A 83 37.46 1.68 14.56
C ARG A 83 37.23 1.71 13.06
N TYR A 84 37.77 2.70 12.35
CA TYR A 84 37.64 2.79 10.91
C TYR A 84 38.09 1.50 10.23
N GLY A 85 37.26 0.98 9.31
CA GLY A 85 37.53 -0.25 8.56
C GLY A 85 37.35 -1.55 9.35
N GLN A 86 36.96 -1.52 10.62
CA GLN A 86 36.67 -2.71 11.42
C GLN A 86 35.21 -3.16 11.23
N HIS A 87 34.87 -3.60 10.03
CA HIS A 87 33.51 -4.03 9.68
C HIS A 87 33.09 -5.32 10.41
N LEU A 88 31.79 -5.46 10.68
CA LEU A 88 31.18 -6.67 11.20
C LEU A 88 31.18 -7.77 10.11
N THR A 89 31.43 -9.00 10.53
CA THR A 89 31.22 -10.20 9.72
C THR A 89 29.73 -10.53 9.59
N SER A 90 29.36 -11.35 8.61
CA SER A 90 27.95 -11.77 8.46
C SER A 90 27.40 -12.47 9.71
N ALA A 91 28.23 -13.28 10.38
CA ALA A 91 27.82 -13.96 11.61
C ALA A 91 27.51 -12.98 12.75
N GLU A 92 28.28 -11.90 12.89
CA GLU A 92 28.08 -10.88 13.93
C GLU A 92 26.87 -9.97 13.64
N VAL A 93 26.41 -9.90 12.40
CA VAL A 93 25.17 -9.19 12.02
C VAL A 93 23.93 -10.05 12.29
N ASP A 94 24.10 -11.36 12.26
CA ASP A 94 23.02 -12.34 12.42
C ASP A 94 22.74 -12.72 13.89
N GLU A 95 23.59 -12.29 14.85
CA GLU A 95 23.38 -12.43 16.30
C GLU A 95 22.44 -11.35 16.89
#